data_AF-A0A735RJN0-F1
#
_entry.id   AF-A0A735RJN0-F1
#
_cell.length_a   1.000
_cell.length_b   1.000
_cell.length_c   1.000
_cell.angle_alpha   90.00
_cell.angle_beta   90.00
_cell.angle_gamma   90.00
#
_symmetry.space_group_name_H-M   'P 1'
#
loop_
_entity.id
_entity.type
_entity.pdbx_description
1 polymer ?
#
loop_
_entity_poly.entity_id
_entity_poly.type
_entity_poly.pdbx_seq_one_letter_code
_entity_poly.pdbx_strand_id
1 'polypeptide(L)'
;VAYRINRDYLTLPWESGDLFYSSSFVLVRHHIQPGQTAASSLTFYTLYMHLAPWSAYPEESTAYKVADGQHLKAYVDDTLQWTATTLKPGTRVNWNKSDPAAQMTARG
;
A
#
# COMPACT_ATOMS: atom_id res chain seq x y z
N VAL A 1 -8.98 11.98 4.96
CA VAL A 1 -7.84 11.30 5.63
C VAL A 1 -6.85 12.37 6.01
N ALA A 2 -6.28 12.30 7.20
CA ALA A 2 -5.18 13.17 7.62
C ALA A 2 -4.01 12.29 8.05
N TYR A 3 -2.78 12.64 7.70
CA TYR A 3 -1.61 11.84 8.04
C TYR A 3 -0.36 12.68 8.18
N ARG A 4 0.60 12.13 8.92
CA ARG A 4 2.00 12.58 8.95
C ARG A 4 2.85 11.32 8.96
N ILE A 5 3.72 11.16 7.97
CA ILE A 5 4.72 10.09 7.96
C ILE A 5 6.08 10.76 7.95
N ASN A 6 6.91 10.45 8.94
CA ASN A 6 8.27 10.94 8.98
C ASN A 6 9.16 10.07 8.09
N ARG A 7 10.20 10.68 7.50
CA ARG A 7 11.19 9.92 6.73
C ARG A 7 11.94 8.93 7.61
N ASP A 8 12.39 9.39 8.77
CA ASP A 8 13.22 8.66 9.73
C ASP A 8 12.66 8.77 11.16
N TYR A 9 13.20 7.95 12.06
CA TYR A 9 12.93 8.08 13.49
C TYR A 9 13.43 9.42 14.02
N LEU A 10 12.67 10.00 14.95
CA LEU A 10 13.12 11.12 15.74
C LEU A 10 13.95 10.60 16.91
N THR A 11 14.90 11.41 17.37
CA THR A 11 15.83 11.03 18.45
C THR A 11 15.68 12.01 19.60
N LEU A 12 15.70 11.51 20.84
CA LEU A 12 15.75 12.33 22.04
C LEU A 12 16.78 11.75 23.04
N PRO A 13 17.57 12.60 23.73
CA PRO A 13 18.49 12.11 24.76
C PRO A 13 17.72 11.45 25.91
N TRP A 14 18.09 10.22 26.28
CA TRP A 14 17.50 9.47 27.40
C TRP A 14 18.59 8.88 28.30
N GLU A 15 18.24 8.48 29.52
CA GLU A 15 19.22 8.07 30.54
C GLU A 15 20.13 6.91 30.11
N SER A 16 19.61 5.99 29.29
CA SER A 16 20.34 4.81 28.79
C SER A 16 20.91 4.99 27.38
N GLY A 17 20.90 6.21 26.83
CA GLY A 17 21.30 6.53 25.47
C GLY A 17 20.17 7.16 24.65
N ASP A 18 20.39 7.37 23.36
CA ASP A 18 19.41 8.00 22.48
C ASP A 18 18.15 7.14 22.32
N LEU A 19 16.98 7.73 22.63
CA LEU A 19 15.68 7.09 22.42
C LEU A 19 15.13 7.47 21.03
N PHE A 20 14.93 6.44 20.21
CA PHE A 20 14.33 6.57 18.88
C PHE A 20 12.81 6.38 18.97
N TYR A 21 12.04 7.30 18.39
CA TYR A 21 10.59 7.21 18.36
C TYR A 21 10.02 7.71 17.04
N SER A 22 8.87 7.15 16.67
CA SER A 22 8.12 7.62 15.51
C SER A 22 6.96 8.49 15.96
N SER A 23 6.86 9.67 15.37
CA SER A 23 5.67 10.53 15.45
C SER A 23 4.79 10.42 14.20
N SER A 24 4.94 9.33 13.44
CA SER A 24 4.10 9.04 12.29
C SER A 24 2.70 8.57 12.72
N PHE A 25 1.66 9.12 12.09
CA PHE A 25 0.28 8.76 12.34
C PHE A 25 -0.59 8.85 11.08
N VAL A 26 -1.68 8.09 11.08
CA VAL A 26 -2.75 8.16 10.06
C VAL A 26 -4.10 8.22 10.76
N LEU A 27 -4.91 9.22 10.41
CA LEU A 27 -6.29 9.38 10.84
C LEU A 27 -7.23 9.05 9.68
N VAL A 28 -7.94 7.94 9.82
CA VAL A 28 -8.93 7.48 8.86
C VAL A 28 -10.30 7.96 9.30
N ARG A 29 -11.02 8.62 8.38
CA ARG A 29 -12.43 8.97 8.58
C ARG A 29 -13.27 7.87 7.97
N HIS A 30 -14.11 7.26 8.78
CA HIS A 30 -15.13 6.32 8.36
C HIS A 30 -16.48 7.05 8.34
N HIS A 31 -17.24 6.83 7.28
CA HIS A 31 -18.62 7.28 7.19
C HIS A 31 -19.46 6.07 6.82
N ILE A 32 -20.42 5.71 7.67
CA ILE A 32 -21.39 4.67 7.40
C ILE A 32 -22.79 5.26 7.52
N GLN A 33 -23.71 4.79 6.70
CA GLN A 33 -25.12 5.16 6.81
C GLN A 33 -25.96 3.88 6.72
N PRO A 34 -26.26 3.24 7.87
CA PRO A 34 -26.97 1.97 7.89
C PRO A 34 -28.44 2.07 7.46
N GLY A 35 -29.06 3.26 7.56
CA GLY A 35 -30.45 3.50 7.17
C GLY A 35 -30.60 4.39 5.93
N GLN A 36 -31.83 4.59 5.48
CA GLN A 36 -32.14 5.40 4.29
C GLN A 36 -32.14 6.90 4.55
N THR A 37 -32.01 7.33 5.80
CA THR A 37 -32.09 8.75 6.19
C THR A 37 -30.73 9.28 6.61
N ALA A 38 -30.48 10.58 6.37
CA ALA A 38 -29.25 11.24 6.80
C ALA A 38 -29.03 11.18 8.34
N ALA A 39 -30.11 11.10 9.12
CA ALA A 39 -30.07 10.93 10.56
C ALA A 39 -29.47 9.57 11.00
N SER A 40 -29.45 8.58 10.11
CA SER A 40 -28.78 7.30 10.36
C SER A 40 -27.29 7.31 10.00
N SER A 41 -26.74 8.45 9.56
CA SER A 41 -25.31 8.54 9.27
C SER A 41 -24.49 8.55 10.56
N LEU A 42 -23.39 7.81 10.55
CA LEU A 42 -22.39 7.78 11.60
C LEU A 42 -21.03 8.06 10.99
N THR A 43 -20.40 9.14 11.44
CA THR A 43 -19.00 9.43 11.15
C THR A 43 -18.16 9.11 12.37
N PHE A 44 -17.15 8.27 12.21
CA PHE A 44 -16.17 8.00 13.26
C PHE A 44 -14.76 8.03 12.68
N TYR A 45 -13.78 8.17 13.57
CA TYR A 45 -12.39 8.32 13.18
C TYR A 45 -11.55 7.26 13.87
N THR A 46 -10.66 6.62 13.10
CA THR A 46 -9.67 5.69 13.61
C THR A 46 -8.29 6.31 13.47
N LEU A 47 -7.58 6.45 14.58
CA LEU A 47 -6.24 7.01 14.64
C LEU A 47 -5.21 5.89 14.85
N TYR A 48 -4.33 5.71 13.87
CA TYR A 48 -3.15 4.86 13.97
C TYR A 48 -1.94 5.72 14.35
N MET A 49 -1.31 5.44 15.48
CA MET A 49 -0.10 6.12 15.96
C MET A 49 1.08 5.17 16.05
N HIS A 50 2.28 5.74 16.22
CA HIS A 50 3.54 5.00 16.35
C HIS A 50 3.84 4.12 15.14
N LEU A 51 3.36 4.53 13.96
CA LEU A 51 3.67 3.85 12.71
C LEU A 51 5.16 3.95 12.44
N ALA A 52 5.74 2.92 11.82
CA ALA A 52 7.13 2.99 11.39
C ALA A 52 7.36 4.21 10.48
N PRO A 53 8.53 4.88 10.55
CA PRO A 53 8.90 5.90 9.59
C PRO A 53 9.07 5.27 8.20
N TRP A 54 9.08 6.10 7.15
CA TRP A 54 9.24 5.64 5.77
C TRP A 54 10.44 4.72 5.57
N SER A 55 11.60 5.07 6.15
CA SER A 55 12.85 4.30 5.99
C SER A 55 12.82 2.90 6.63
N ALA A 56 11.86 2.62 7.50
CA ALA A 56 11.70 1.31 8.11
C ALA A 56 10.77 0.38 7.31
N TYR A 57 10.05 0.91 6.31
CA TYR A 57 9.38 0.07 5.34
C TYR A 57 10.40 -0.42 4.31
N PRO A 58 10.32 -1.69 3.87
CA PRO A 58 11.15 -2.15 2.78
C PRO A 58 10.91 -1.25 1.57
N GLU A 59 11.98 -0.87 0.87
CA GLU A 59 11.82 -0.28 -0.45
C GLU A 59 10.93 -1.20 -1.28
N GLU A 60 10.07 -0.61 -2.11
CA GLU A 60 9.22 -1.41 -2.98
C GLU A 60 10.10 -2.30 -3.84
N SER A 61 10.10 -3.59 -3.49
CA SER A 61 10.79 -4.61 -4.26
C SER A 61 10.19 -4.57 -5.65
N THR A 62 11.01 -4.27 -6.66
CA THR A 62 10.60 -4.48 -8.04
C THR A 62 10.50 -5.98 -8.33
N ALA A 63 11.09 -6.85 -7.51
CA ALA A 63 10.99 -8.29 -7.66
C ALA A 63 9.80 -8.85 -6.87
N TYR A 64 8.87 -9.46 -7.60
CA TYR A 64 7.70 -10.16 -7.08
C TYR A 64 7.77 -11.64 -7.46
N LYS A 65 6.98 -12.47 -6.78
CA LYS A 65 6.83 -13.88 -7.08
C LYS A 65 5.35 -14.20 -7.22
N VAL A 66 4.97 -14.99 -8.21
CA VAL A 66 3.61 -15.53 -8.30
C VAL A 66 3.32 -16.33 -7.02
N ALA A 67 2.26 -15.96 -6.32
CA ALA A 67 1.90 -16.58 -5.05
C ALA A 67 1.57 -18.07 -5.24
N ASP A 68 1.78 -18.84 -4.17
CA ASP A 68 1.50 -20.27 -4.22
C ASP A 68 -0.01 -20.52 -4.39
N GLY A 69 -0.37 -21.42 -5.31
CA GLY A 69 -1.75 -21.66 -5.71
C GLY A 69 -2.35 -20.63 -6.68
N GLN A 70 -1.61 -19.59 -7.07
CA GLN A 70 -2.06 -18.61 -8.07
C GLN A 70 -1.39 -18.82 -9.43
N HIS A 71 -2.12 -18.45 -10.48
CA HIS A 71 -1.63 -18.42 -11.86
C HIS A 71 -1.86 -17.02 -12.43
N LEU A 72 -0.80 -16.37 -12.92
CA LEU A 72 -0.92 -15.08 -13.59
C LEU A 72 -0.90 -15.26 -15.10
N LYS A 73 -1.82 -14.62 -15.81
CA LYS A 73 -1.83 -14.59 -17.26
C LYS A 73 -0.95 -13.45 -17.75
N ALA A 74 -0.01 -13.75 -18.63
CA ALA A 74 0.72 -12.76 -19.39
C ALA A 74 -0.03 -12.53 -20.71
N TYR A 75 -0.52 -11.32 -20.93
CA TYR A 75 -1.23 -10.95 -22.16
C TYR A 75 -0.27 -10.39 -23.19
N VAL A 76 -0.62 -10.53 -24.47
CA VAL A 76 0.20 -10.03 -25.59
C VAL A 76 0.14 -8.49 -25.66
N ASP A 77 -0.98 -7.91 -25.24
CA ASP A 77 -1.26 -6.48 -25.28
C ASP A 77 -2.29 -6.08 -24.19
N ASP A 78 -2.56 -4.77 -24.12
CA ASP A 78 -3.49 -4.17 -23.15
C ASP A 78 -4.97 -4.46 -23.44
N THR A 79 -5.31 -5.12 -24.56
CA THR A 79 -6.70 -5.51 -24.86
C THR A 79 -7.15 -6.70 -24.02
N LEU A 80 -6.20 -7.41 -23.39
CA LEU A 80 -6.41 -8.61 -22.58
C LEU A 80 -7.15 -9.74 -23.31
N GLN A 81 -7.22 -9.69 -24.65
CA GLN A 81 -7.95 -10.69 -25.44
C GLN A 81 -7.14 -11.97 -25.65
N TRP A 82 -5.81 -11.86 -25.75
CA TRP A 82 -4.94 -12.97 -26.06
C TRP A 82 -3.87 -13.14 -24.99
N THR A 83 -3.85 -14.32 -24.37
CA THR A 83 -2.81 -14.70 -23.41
C THR A 83 -1.61 -15.27 -24.14
N ALA A 84 -0.45 -14.64 -23.98
CA ALA A 84 0.84 -15.14 -24.46
C ALA A 84 1.26 -16.39 -23.69
N THR A 85 1.07 -16.38 -22.36
CA THR A 85 1.37 -17.54 -21.49
C THR A 85 0.70 -17.39 -20.13
N THR A 86 0.79 -18.45 -19.32
CA THR A 86 0.40 -18.45 -17.90
C THR A 86 1.63 -18.70 -17.04
N LEU A 87 1.93 -17.77 -16.15
CA LEU A 87 3.00 -17.86 -15.17
C LEU A 87 2.57 -18.78 -14.03
N LYS A 88 3.40 -19.78 -13.74
CA LYS A 88 3.17 -20.76 -12.67
C LYS A 88 3.48 -20.15 -11.30
N PRO A 89 2.90 -20.71 -10.21
CA PRO A 89 3.35 -20.43 -8.86
C PRO A 89 4.87 -20.46 -8.74
N GLY A 90 5.44 -19.51 -8.01
CA GLY A 90 6.88 -19.42 -7.81
C GLY A 90 7.66 -18.70 -8.92
N THR A 91 7.03 -18.35 -10.05
CA THR A 91 7.69 -17.56 -11.10
C THR A 91 8.05 -16.18 -10.55
N ARG A 92 9.33 -15.80 -10.68
CA ARG A 92 9.79 -14.45 -10.31
C ARG A 92 9.50 -13.49 -11.46
N VAL A 93 8.96 -12.32 -11.13
CA VAL A 93 8.61 -11.26 -12.07
C VAL A 93 9.14 -9.94 -11.55
N ASN A 94 9.75 -9.15 -12.43
CA ASN A 94 10.22 -7.82 -12.07
C ASN A 94 9.24 -6.78 -12.61
N TRP A 95 8.78 -5.90 -11.73
CA TRP A 95 7.95 -4.76 -12.07
C TRP A 95 8.82 -3.64 -12.64
N ASN A 96 8.62 -3.34 -13.92
CA ASN A 96 9.24 -2.20 -14.57
C ASN A 96 8.34 -0.97 -14.41
N LYS A 97 8.62 -0.13 -13.40
CA LYS A 97 7.86 1.11 -13.15
C LYS A 97 7.96 2.13 -14.29
N SER A 98 8.98 2.00 -15.15
CA SER A 98 9.18 2.86 -16.31
C SER A 98 8.45 2.36 -17.56
N ASP A 99 7.75 1.23 -17.46
CA ASP A 99 6.90 0.73 -18.54
C ASP A 99 5.72 1.69 -18.77
N PRO A 100 5.50 2.20 -20.00
CA PRO A 100 4.34 3.04 -20.30
C PRO A 100 3.00 2.39 -19.92
N ALA A 101 2.89 1.06 -19.98
CA ALA A 101 1.69 0.33 -19.59
C ALA A 101 1.44 0.37 -18.07
N ALA A 102 2.49 0.54 -17.26
CA ALA A 102 2.38 0.67 -15.80
C ALA A 102 1.75 2.01 -15.37
N GLN A 103 1.64 2.99 -16.27
CA GLN A 103 1.01 4.29 -16.02
C GLN A 103 -0.49 4.34 -16.38
N MET A 104 -1.09 3.22 -16.83
CA MET A 104 -2.53 3.17 -17.09
C MET A 104 -3.29 3.28 -15.76
N THR A 105 -3.77 4.49 -15.48
CA THR A 105 -4.72 4.78 -14.40
C THR A 105 -5.97 3.94 -14.59
N ALA A 106 -6.46 3.36 -13.51
CA ALA A 106 -7.76 2.69 -13.46
C ALA A 106 -8.81 3.64 -14.04
N ARG A 107 -9.32 3.33 -15.24
CA ARG A 107 -10.46 4.02 -15.81
C ARG A 107 -11.68 3.66 -14.95
N GLY A 108 -12.09 4.60 -14.10
CA GLY A 108 -13.42 4.63 -13.50
C GLY A 108 -14.46 5.10 -14.50
#